data_AF-A0A1A2SEP6-F1
#
_entry.id   AF-A0A1A2SEP6-F1
#
_cell.length_a   1.000
_cell.length_b   1.000
_cell.length_c   1.000
_cell.angle_alpha   90.00
_cell.angle_beta   90.00
_cell.angle_gamma   90.00
#
_symmetry.space_group_name_H-M   'P 1'
#
loop_
_entity.id
_entity.type
_entity.pdbx_description
1 polymer ?
#
loop_
_entity_poly.entity_id
_entity_poly.type
_entity_poly.pdbx_seq_one_letter_code
_entity_poly.pdbx_strand_id
1 'polypeptide(L)'
;MPMIDLTFVRGSLDDQALNRLTDELVTVLLRAERAPDTPFLRDNTWVYLHPLEANELSIGGRGPGEPRFRVDLTVFEGALDRTRKEQLAADVHAAVCGAAGIESQGALAFHVWTLIHEIPEGNWAGGGNVIYYQQVKGLAAQD
;
A
#
# COMPACT_ATOMS: atom_id res chain seq x y z
N MET A 1 10.23 -7.39 2.63
CA MET A 1 10.43 -6.02 2.15
C MET A 1 9.27 -5.62 1.23
N PRO A 2 8.00 -5.71 1.61
CA PRO A 2 6.98 -5.21 0.70
C PRO A 2 7.12 -3.68 0.53
N MET A 3 6.73 -3.16 -0.63
CA MET A 3 6.77 -1.72 -0.92
C MET A 3 5.37 -1.20 -1.20
N ILE A 4 5.09 0.01 -0.74
CA ILE A 4 3.82 0.69 -0.92
C ILE A 4 4.09 2.00 -1.64
N ASP A 5 3.41 2.26 -2.75
CA ASP A 5 3.40 3.56 -3.41
C ASP A 5 2.00 4.17 -3.25
N LEU A 6 1.91 5.28 -2.52
CA LEU A 6 0.68 6.03 -2.32
C LEU A 6 0.70 7.28 -3.21
N THR A 7 -0.11 7.27 -4.25
CA THR A 7 -0.38 8.45 -5.10
C THR A 7 -1.65 9.14 -4.64
N PHE A 8 -1.57 10.45 -4.39
CA PHE A 8 -2.69 11.25 -3.87
C PHE A 8 -2.59 12.70 -4.37
N VAL A 9 -3.68 13.47 -4.28
CA VAL A 9 -3.69 14.89 -4.68
C VAL A 9 -3.30 15.76 -3.47
N ARG A 10 -2.44 16.77 -3.66
CA ARG A 10 -2.08 17.68 -2.56
C ARG A 10 -3.31 18.34 -1.95
N GLY A 11 -3.33 18.41 -0.62
CA GLY A 11 -4.45 18.96 0.13
C GLY A 11 -5.65 18.01 0.30
N SER A 12 -5.63 16.81 -0.30
CA SER A 12 -6.68 15.80 -0.06
C SER A 12 -6.52 15.05 1.26
N LEU A 13 -5.35 15.17 1.91
CA LEU A 13 -5.02 14.63 3.23
C LEU A 13 -4.25 15.71 3.98
N ASP A 14 -4.56 15.91 5.26
CA ASP A 14 -3.68 16.68 6.15
C ASP A 14 -2.48 15.83 6.60
N ASP A 15 -1.42 16.49 7.09
CA ASP A 15 -0.17 15.80 7.46
C ASP A 15 -0.38 14.74 8.55
N GLN A 16 -1.33 14.96 9.46
CA GLN A 16 -1.61 14.03 10.54
C GLN A 16 -2.34 12.78 10.02
N ALA A 17 -3.31 12.97 9.13
CA ALA A 17 -4.03 11.91 8.44
C ALA A 17 -3.11 11.12 7.53
N LEU A 18 -2.21 11.79 6.80
CA LEU A 18 -1.21 11.15 5.95
C LEU A 18 -0.26 10.27 6.78
N ASN A 19 0.26 10.77 7.90
CA ASN A 19 1.14 9.99 8.79
C ASN A 19 0.43 8.78 9.41
N ARG A 20 -0.85 8.91 9.80
CA ARG A 20 -1.62 7.77 10.27
C ARG A 20 -1.88 6.76 9.17
N LEU A 21 -2.19 7.24 7.97
CA LEU A 21 -2.45 6.39 6.81
C LEU A 21 -1.21 5.58 6.44
N THR A 22 -0.02 6.19 6.41
CA THR A 22 1.21 5.44 6.08
C THR A 22 1.50 4.33 7.09
N ASP A 23 1.33 4.59 8.38
CA ASP A 23 1.49 3.57 9.44
C ASP A 23 0.43 2.45 9.33
N GLU A 24 -0.82 2.81 9.06
CA GLU A 24 -1.91 1.84 8.89
C GLU A 24 -1.69 0.96 7.65
N LEU A 25 -1.25 1.55 6.52
CA LEU A 25 -0.91 0.81 5.30
C LEU A 25 0.19 -0.24 5.52
N VAL A 26 1.23 0.10 6.30
CA VAL A 26 2.26 -0.88 6.71
C VAL A 26 1.66 -1.99 7.55
N THR A 27 0.83 -1.63 8.55
CA THR A 27 0.19 -2.58 9.47
C THR A 27 -0.68 -3.59 8.72
N VAL A 28 -1.55 -3.13 7.82
CA VAL A 28 -2.48 -4.01 7.08
C VAL A 28 -1.74 -4.91 6.11
N LEU A 29 -0.63 -4.44 5.51
CA LEU A 29 0.20 -5.23 4.62
C LEU A 29 0.94 -6.34 5.35
N LEU A 30 1.61 -6.04 6.46
CA LEU A 30 2.28 -7.05 7.30
C LEU A 30 1.29 -8.11 7.78
N ARG A 31 0.10 -7.68 8.23
CA ARG A 31 -0.99 -8.59 8.61
C ARG A 31 -1.41 -9.50 7.45
N ALA A 32 -1.55 -8.97 6.24
CA ALA A 32 -1.93 -9.74 5.07
C ALA A 32 -0.85 -10.77 4.69
N GLU A 33 0.43 -10.43 4.78
CA GLU A 33 1.53 -11.36 4.56
C GLU A 33 1.70 -12.40 5.68
N ARG A 34 0.99 -12.22 6.82
CA ARG A 34 1.23 -12.94 8.09
C ARG A 34 2.67 -12.77 8.58
N ALA A 35 3.25 -11.62 8.30
CA ALA A 35 4.52 -11.22 8.88
C ALA A 35 4.26 -10.66 10.29
N PRO A 36 5.12 -10.96 11.28
CA PRO A 36 5.02 -10.34 12.59
C PRO A 36 5.30 -8.85 12.48
N ASP A 37 4.65 -8.06 13.33
CA ASP A 37 4.79 -6.62 13.31
C ASP A 37 5.98 -6.19 14.19
N THR A 38 7.20 -6.48 13.72
CA THR A 38 8.45 -6.19 14.44
C THR A 38 9.07 -4.88 13.96
N PRO A 39 9.89 -4.19 14.80
CA PRO A 39 10.64 -3.02 14.36
C PRO A 39 11.47 -3.29 13.11
N PHE A 40 12.11 -4.46 13.02
CA PHE A 40 12.87 -4.86 11.86
C PHE A 40 12.02 -4.87 10.59
N LEU A 41 10.83 -5.47 10.61
CA LEU A 41 9.96 -5.55 9.42
C LEU A 41 9.33 -4.21 9.05
N ARG A 42 9.04 -3.34 10.03
CA ARG A 42 8.59 -1.97 9.77
C ARG A 42 9.67 -1.10 9.14
N ASP A 43 10.91 -1.15 9.63
CA ASP A 43 12.06 -0.43 9.03
C ASP A 43 12.33 -0.85 7.58
N ASN A 44 11.85 -2.03 7.22
CA ASN A 44 12.02 -2.72 5.96
C ASN A 44 10.75 -2.76 5.08
N THR A 45 9.70 -2.05 5.49
CA THR A 45 8.47 -1.87 4.71
C THR A 45 8.29 -0.39 4.45
N TRP A 46 8.54 0.03 3.22
CA TRP A 46 8.57 1.46 2.88
C TRP A 46 7.29 1.91 2.20
N VAL A 47 6.90 3.15 2.52
CA VAL A 47 5.81 3.85 1.84
C VAL A 47 6.38 5.04 1.08
N TYR A 48 6.34 4.97 -0.25
CA TYR A 48 6.67 6.09 -1.12
C TYR A 48 5.43 6.95 -1.33
N LEU A 49 5.58 8.25 -1.07
CA LEU A 49 4.53 9.23 -1.21
C LEU A 49 4.67 9.98 -2.53
N HIS A 50 3.64 9.92 -3.37
CA HIS A 50 3.59 10.56 -4.69
C HIS A 50 2.46 11.60 -4.73
N PRO A 51 2.70 12.81 -4.17
CA PRO A 51 1.72 13.88 -4.23
C PRO A 51 1.64 14.47 -5.65
N LEU A 52 0.42 14.60 -6.16
CA LEU A 52 0.09 15.25 -7.42
C LEU A 52 -0.53 16.63 -7.17
N GLU A 53 -0.22 17.60 -8.01
CA GLU A 53 -1.03 18.80 -8.13
C GLU A 53 -2.39 18.45 -8.75
N ALA A 54 -3.43 19.23 -8.46
CA ALA A 54 -4.79 18.92 -8.93
C ALA A 54 -4.86 18.79 -10.46
N ASN A 55 -4.08 19.58 -11.21
CA ASN A 55 -4.02 19.57 -12.67
C ASN A 55 -3.17 18.43 -13.26
N GLU A 56 -2.42 17.67 -12.45
CA GLU A 56 -1.66 16.50 -12.87
C GLU A 56 -2.52 15.23 -12.91
N LEU A 57 -3.73 15.30 -12.35
CA LEU A 57 -4.74 14.24 -12.41
C LEU A 57 -5.88 14.63 -13.36
N SER A 58 -5.98 13.96 -14.51
CA SER A 58 -7.09 14.13 -15.45
C SER A 58 -8.12 13.02 -15.30
N ILE A 59 -9.36 13.39 -14.95
CA ILE A 59 -10.46 12.44 -14.76
C ILE A 59 -11.22 12.26 -16.08
N GLY A 60 -11.12 11.05 -16.66
CA GLY A 60 -11.80 10.72 -17.92
C GLY A 60 -11.36 11.60 -19.10
N GLY A 61 -10.13 12.12 -19.07
CA GLY A 61 -9.59 12.99 -20.12
C GLY A 61 -10.12 14.43 -20.09
N ARG A 62 -10.86 14.84 -19.05
CA ARG A 62 -11.56 16.14 -18.99
C ARG A 62 -10.88 17.19 -18.09
N GLY A 63 -9.72 16.86 -17.52
CA GLY A 63 -9.01 17.73 -16.58
C GLY A 63 -9.26 17.36 -15.12
N PRO A 64 -8.95 18.27 -14.18
CA PRO A 64 -8.99 17.99 -12.74
C PRO A 64 -10.40 17.68 -12.26
N GLY A 65 -10.49 17.06 -11.07
CA GLY A 65 -11.75 16.78 -10.41
C GLY A 65 -11.54 16.43 -8.95
N GLU A 66 -12.54 15.81 -8.33
CA GLU A 66 -12.43 15.30 -6.96
C GLU A 66 -11.18 14.41 -6.80
N PRO A 67 -10.48 14.46 -5.65
CA PRO A 67 -9.28 13.67 -5.42
C PRO A 67 -9.50 12.17 -5.69
N ARG A 68 -8.45 11.53 -6.21
CA ARG A 68 -8.33 10.08 -6.39
C ARG A 68 -7.07 9.60 -5.69
N PHE A 69 -7.11 8.37 -5.22
CA PHE A 69 -6.03 7.71 -4.51
C PHE A 69 -5.67 6.43 -5.25
N ARG A 70 -4.38 6.19 -5.43
CA ARG A 70 -3.86 4.92 -5.92
C ARG A 70 -2.84 4.39 -4.94
N VAL A 71 -3.05 3.16 -4.49
CA VAL A 71 -2.13 2.41 -3.64
C VAL A 71 -1.61 1.24 -4.45
N ASP A 72 -0.36 1.31 -4.87
CA ASP A 72 0.34 0.18 -5.49
C ASP A 72 1.11 -0.57 -4.40
N LEU A 73 0.86 -1.87 -4.28
CA LEU A 73 1.46 -2.76 -3.30
C LEU A 73 2.34 -3.77 -4.04
N THR A 74 3.63 -3.78 -3.73
CA THR A 74 4.58 -4.74 -4.30
C THR A 74 4.92 -5.78 -3.25
N VAL A 75 4.63 -7.05 -3.54
CA VAL A 75 4.79 -8.19 -2.62
C VAL A 75 5.49 -9.35 -3.33
N PHE A 76 6.02 -10.30 -2.57
CA PHE A 76 6.53 -11.54 -3.17
C PHE A 76 5.40 -12.37 -3.76
N GLU A 77 5.62 -12.94 -4.95
CA GLU A 77 4.71 -13.96 -5.49
C GLU A 77 4.55 -15.11 -4.48
N GLY A 78 3.31 -15.50 -4.20
CA GLY A 78 3.00 -16.53 -3.21
C GLY A 78 3.03 -16.06 -1.75
N ALA A 79 3.25 -14.76 -1.48
CA ALA A 79 3.05 -14.18 -0.15
C ALA A 79 1.57 -14.12 0.25
N LEU A 80 0.71 -13.86 -0.73
CA LEU A 80 -0.73 -13.67 -0.52
C LEU A 80 -1.53 -14.75 -1.28
N ASP A 81 -2.37 -15.47 -0.56
CA ASP A 81 -3.45 -16.27 -1.16
C ASP A 81 -4.63 -15.36 -1.56
N ARG A 82 -5.62 -15.92 -2.26
CA ARG A 82 -6.79 -15.16 -2.73
C ARG A 82 -7.51 -14.42 -1.60
N THR A 83 -7.77 -15.10 -0.48
CA THR A 83 -8.51 -14.52 0.65
C THR A 83 -7.73 -13.38 1.29
N ARG A 84 -6.40 -13.49 1.37
CA ARG A 84 -5.55 -12.41 1.86
C ARG A 84 -5.53 -11.21 0.92
N LYS A 85 -5.54 -11.42 -0.40
CA LYS A 85 -5.64 -10.32 -1.38
C LYS A 85 -6.96 -9.57 -1.22
N GLU A 86 -8.07 -10.29 -1.07
CA GLU A 86 -9.39 -9.70 -0.83
C GLU A 86 -9.44 -8.90 0.48
N GLN A 87 -8.90 -9.47 1.58
CA GLN A 87 -8.83 -8.78 2.86
C GLN A 87 -7.93 -7.55 2.81
N LEU A 88 -6.75 -7.66 2.22
CA LEU A 88 -5.80 -6.54 2.05
C LEU A 88 -6.43 -5.41 1.25
N ALA A 89 -7.11 -5.71 0.15
CA ALA A 89 -7.81 -4.71 -0.65
C ALA A 89 -8.90 -3.99 0.15
N ALA A 90 -9.68 -4.72 0.95
CA ALA A 90 -10.71 -4.14 1.81
C ALA A 90 -10.11 -3.25 2.93
N ASP A 91 -9.02 -3.70 3.54
CA ASP A 91 -8.34 -2.97 4.62
C ASP A 91 -7.70 -1.67 4.11
N VAL A 92 -7.01 -1.73 2.98
CA VAL A 92 -6.41 -0.55 2.33
C VAL A 92 -7.48 0.45 1.93
N HIS A 93 -8.60 -0.03 1.34
CA HIS A 93 -9.73 0.82 1.01
C HIS A 93 -10.29 1.54 2.24
N ALA A 94 -10.50 0.82 3.34
CA ALA A 94 -11.00 1.39 4.58
C ALA A 94 -10.04 2.44 5.17
N ALA A 95 -8.72 2.15 5.20
CA ALA A 95 -7.70 3.06 5.71
C ALA A 95 -7.68 4.38 4.92
N VAL A 96 -7.64 4.31 3.59
CA VAL A 96 -7.64 5.50 2.73
C VAL A 96 -8.94 6.28 2.86
N CYS A 97 -10.08 5.60 2.88
CA CYS A 97 -11.38 6.25 3.08
C CYS A 97 -11.45 6.98 4.42
N GLY A 98 -10.99 6.35 5.50
CA GLY A 98 -10.93 6.96 6.83
C GLY A 98 -10.03 8.19 6.87
N ALA A 99 -8.85 8.11 6.25
CA ALA A 99 -7.91 9.23 6.18
C ALA A 99 -8.43 10.40 5.35
N ALA A 100 -9.11 10.12 4.23
CA ALA A 100 -9.64 11.12 3.29
C ALA A 100 -11.05 11.63 3.64
N GLY A 101 -11.68 11.11 4.70
CA GLY A 101 -13.07 11.44 5.03
C GLY A 101 -14.08 10.98 3.98
N ILE A 102 -13.76 9.92 3.23
CA ILE A 102 -14.63 9.35 2.20
C ILE A 102 -15.52 8.27 2.82
N GLU A 103 -16.81 8.30 2.50
CA GLU A 103 -17.72 7.19 2.83
C GLU A 103 -17.35 5.95 2.02
N SER A 104 -17.00 4.85 2.72
CA SER A 104 -16.42 3.65 2.11
C SER A 104 -17.35 2.89 1.17
N GLN A 105 -18.67 3.10 1.26
CA GLN A 105 -19.69 2.52 0.38
C GLN A 105 -20.46 3.60 -0.41
N GLY A 106 -20.00 4.86 -0.34
CA GLY A 106 -20.63 6.00 -1.00
C GLY A 106 -20.19 6.16 -2.45
N ALA A 107 -20.67 7.23 -3.08
CA ALA A 107 -20.38 7.54 -4.49
C ALA A 107 -18.87 7.71 -4.79
N LEU A 108 -18.09 8.12 -3.79
CA LEU A 108 -16.64 8.35 -3.93
C LEU A 108 -15.81 7.09 -3.61
N ALA A 109 -16.42 5.93 -3.32
CA ALA A 109 -15.67 4.70 -3.02
C ALA A 109 -14.72 4.31 -4.17
N PHE A 110 -15.16 4.45 -5.42
CA PHE A 110 -14.32 4.22 -6.62
C PHE A 110 -13.24 5.28 -6.85
N HIS A 111 -13.03 6.19 -5.90
CA HIS A 111 -11.90 7.11 -5.92
C HIS A 111 -10.63 6.50 -5.36
N VAL A 112 -10.75 5.38 -4.63
CA VAL A 112 -9.64 4.66 -4.03
C VAL A 112 -9.38 3.40 -4.85
N TRP A 113 -8.16 3.23 -5.34
CA TRP A 113 -7.73 2.06 -6.09
C TRP A 113 -6.56 1.39 -5.40
N THR A 114 -6.63 0.07 -5.26
CA THR A 114 -5.53 -0.77 -4.77
C THR A 114 -5.08 -1.70 -5.89
N LEU A 115 -3.78 -1.70 -6.18
CA LEU A 115 -3.14 -2.57 -7.16
C LEU A 115 -2.12 -3.44 -6.44
N ILE A 116 -2.16 -4.76 -6.66
CA ILE A 116 -1.22 -5.70 -6.05
C ILE A 116 -0.32 -6.26 -7.14
N HIS A 117 0.98 -5.99 -7.02
CA HIS A 117 2.04 -6.46 -7.90
C HIS A 117 2.82 -7.57 -7.19
N GLU A 118 2.74 -8.77 -7.73
CA GLU A 118 3.49 -9.92 -7.23
C GLU A 118 4.78 -10.08 -8.03
N ILE A 119 5.90 -9.98 -7.32
CA ILE A 119 7.23 -10.11 -7.92
C ILE A 119 7.63 -11.60 -7.89
N PRO A 120 7.86 -12.24 -9.06
CA PRO A 120 8.29 -13.63 -9.11
C PRO A 120 9.61 -13.83 -8.37
N GLU A 121 9.80 -15.04 -7.84
CA GLU A 121 11.04 -15.41 -7.17
C GLU A 121 12.25 -15.17 -8.08
N GLY A 122 13.34 -14.63 -7.51
CA GLY A 122 14.54 -14.25 -8.27
C GLY A 122 14.56 -12.81 -8.80
N ASN A 123 13.42 -12.13 -8.84
CA ASN A 123 13.32 -10.76 -9.37
C ASN A 123 13.29 -9.67 -8.29
N TRP A 124 13.34 -10.05 -7.01
CA TRP A 124 13.48 -9.11 -5.90
C TRP A 124 14.91 -9.07 -5.43
N ALA A 125 15.52 -7.88 -5.41
CA ALA A 125 16.86 -7.68 -4.84
C ALA A 125 16.90 -6.53 -3.83
N GLY A 126 17.80 -6.64 -2.85
CA GLY A 126 18.09 -5.62 -1.85
C GLY A 126 19.51 -5.80 -1.32
N GLY A 127 20.20 -4.70 -0.99
CA GLY A 127 21.59 -4.76 -0.54
C GLY A 127 22.55 -5.45 -1.54
N GLY A 128 22.24 -5.36 -2.84
CA GLY A 128 23.04 -5.99 -3.91
C GLY A 128 22.82 -7.50 -4.11
N ASN A 129 21.88 -8.12 -3.40
CA ASN A 129 21.61 -9.56 -3.48
C ASN A 129 20.15 -9.84 -3.82
N VAL A 130 19.90 -10.94 -4.53
CA VAL A 130 18.55 -11.47 -4.74
C VAL A 130 18.03 -11.98 -3.39
N ILE A 131 16.84 -11.54 -3.02
CA ILE A 131 16.14 -11.94 -1.79
C ILE A 131 15.12 -13.01 -2.17
N TYR A 132 15.24 -14.18 -1.56
CA TYR A 132 14.32 -15.30 -1.77
C TYR A 132 13.26 -15.31 -0.67
N TYR A 133 12.02 -15.65 -1.03
CA TYR A 133 10.90 -15.60 -0.10
C TYR A 133 11.09 -16.52 1.12
N GLN A 134 11.77 -17.66 0.96
CA GLN A 134 12.12 -18.55 2.07
C GLN A 134 13.05 -17.90 3.10
N GLN A 135 13.96 -17.01 2.67
CA GLN A 135 14.85 -16.27 3.57
C GLN A 135 14.05 -15.26 4.39
N VAL A 136 13.07 -14.59 3.77
CA VAL A 136 12.19 -13.63 4.44
C VAL A 136 11.31 -14.33 5.48
N LYS A 137 10.74 -15.49 5.15
CA LYS A 137 10.01 -16.32 6.13
C LYS A 137 10.89 -16.75 7.31
N GLY A 138 12.16 -17.05 7.06
CA GLY A 138 13.12 -17.41 8.11
C GLY A 138 13.46 -16.25 9.04
N LEU A 139 13.60 -15.03 8.49
CA LEU A 139 13.86 -13.81 9.26
C LEU A 139 12.68 -13.45 10.19
N ALA A 140 11.44 -13.65 9.73
CA ALA A 140 10.24 -13.45 10.53
C ALA A 140 10.08 -14.43 11.71
N ALA A 141 10.90 -15.49 11.79
CA ALA A 141 10.81 -16.52 12.83
C ALA A 141 11.91 -16.44 13.90
N GLN A 142 12.85 -15.48 13.80
CA GLN A 142 14.02 -15.36 14.69
C GLN A 142 13.98 -14.17 15.66
N ASP A 143 12.90 -13.39 15.65
CA ASP A 143 12.57 -12.36 16.65
C ASP A 143 11.41 -12.84 17.55
#